data_AF-A0A0M9E249-F1
#
_entry.id   AF-A0A0M9E249-F1
#
_cell.length_a   1.000
_cell.length_b   1.000
_cell.length_c   1.000
_cell.angle_alpha   90.00
_cell.angle_beta   90.00
_cell.angle_gamma   90.00
#
_symmetry.space_group_name_H-M   'P 1'
#
loop_
_entity.id
_entity.type
_entity.pdbx_description
1 polymer ?
#
loop_
_entity_poly.entity_id
_entity_poly.type
_entity_poly.pdbx_seq_one_letter_code
_entity_poly.pdbx_strand_id
1 'polypeptide(L)'
;GSDLKSGIERFCKTHKKTDYIYDIKHKTASVLKHELKGNEDWENYCKYANQKRNEIQQTKLAPAMPPNQKSKARFMNIGRLISWGKKLLSFLKRPKKKSIEIDHEELRIKFKELKKFETKIEEWNELYQITKKTESLVRKEGIYKGCASKLETELKDQIKTERGQRIANELIEFVEQESLKAKDNEKLLGSSEIIESVFGKLKRIEGDQDKSGFTGNVLSICAMVSKTTTETIKKAMETIPTKELQKWCKENLGESIQCKRNRILQSCASEAIEKS
;
A
#
# COMPACT_ATOMS: atom_id res chain seq x y z
N GLY A 1 -2.56 16.41 8.27
CA GLY A 1 -2.83 17.85 8.40
C GLY A 1 -3.74 18.08 9.58
N SER A 2 -3.77 19.31 10.12
CA SER A 2 -4.61 19.71 11.26
C SER A 2 -6.09 19.42 11.01
N ASP A 3 -6.59 19.68 9.80
CA ASP A 3 -8.02 19.56 9.48
C ASP A 3 -8.48 18.10 9.48
N LEU A 4 -7.69 17.20 8.88
CA LEU A 4 -7.96 15.77 8.89
C LEU A 4 -7.96 15.22 10.32
N LYS A 5 -7.01 15.64 11.15
CA LYS A 5 -6.94 15.24 12.56
C LYS A 5 -8.19 15.70 13.31
N SER A 6 -8.59 16.97 13.14
CA SER A 6 -9.81 17.50 13.76
C SER A 6 -11.07 16.76 13.30
N GLY A 7 -11.18 16.45 12.00
CA GLY A 7 -12.29 15.68 11.45
C GLY A 7 -12.39 14.28 12.06
N ILE A 8 -11.26 13.57 12.15
CA ILE A 8 -11.17 12.24 12.80
C ILE A 8 -11.60 12.33 14.27
N GLU A 9 -11.09 13.30 15.02
CA GLU A 9 -11.42 13.48 16.43
C GLU A 9 -12.92 13.74 16.63
N ARG A 10 -13.53 14.59 15.78
CA ARG A 10 -14.99 14.84 15.80
C ARG A 10 -15.78 13.58 15.46
N PHE A 11 -15.32 12.79 14.50
CA PHE A 11 -15.95 11.53 14.12
C PHE A 11 -15.93 10.52 15.28
N CYS A 12 -14.75 10.26 15.88
CA CYS A 12 -14.62 9.37 17.04
C CYS A 12 -15.39 9.88 18.27
N LYS A 13 -15.50 11.21 18.45
CA LYS A 13 -16.33 11.78 19.52
C LYS A 13 -17.81 11.45 19.34
N THR A 14 -18.30 11.44 18.09
CA THR A 14 -19.69 11.12 17.74
C THR A 14 -19.94 9.62 17.72
N HIS A 15 -18.98 8.84 17.24
CA HIS A 15 -19.04 7.39 17.12
C HIS A 15 -18.09 6.71 18.10
N LYS A 16 -18.52 6.56 19.37
CA LYS A 16 -17.71 6.03 20.48
C LYS A 16 -17.16 4.62 20.29
N LYS A 17 -17.70 3.86 19.33
CA LYS A 17 -17.23 2.50 18.98
C LYS A 17 -16.17 2.50 17.88
N THR A 18 -15.75 3.68 17.40
CA THR A 18 -14.78 3.82 16.31
C THR A 18 -13.49 4.45 16.82
N ASP A 19 -12.40 3.74 16.58
CA ASP A 19 -11.05 4.20 16.91
C ASP A 19 -10.29 4.63 15.66
N TYR A 20 -9.47 5.67 15.82
CA TYR A 20 -8.52 6.08 14.78
C TYR A 20 -7.25 5.24 14.87
N ILE A 21 -6.88 4.63 13.75
CA ILE A 21 -5.67 3.83 13.61
C ILE A 21 -4.73 4.47 12.61
N TYR A 22 -3.47 4.58 13.01
CA TYR A 22 -2.44 5.12 12.14
C TYR A 22 -1.99 4.06 11.13
N ASP A 23 -1.91 4.45 9.86
CA ASP A 23 -1.53 3.53 8.79
C ASP A 23 -0.06 3.09 8.92
N ILE A 24 0.17 1.78 8.99
CA ILE A 24 1.49 1.21 9.24
C ILE A 24 2.51 1.58 8.17
N LYS A 25 2.09 1.64 6.90
CA LYS A 25 2.97 1.94 5.76
C LYS A 25 3.41 3.40 5.77
N HIS A 26 2.54 4.29 6.25
CA HIS A 26 2.92 5.67 6.53
C HIS A 26 3.90 5.77 7.70
N LYS A 27 3.68 4.99 8.78
CA LYS A 27 4.56 5.02 9.97
C LYS A 27 5.95 4.53 9.61
N THR A 28 6.10 3.34 9.01
CA THR A 28 7.40 2.80 8.61
C THR A 28 8.15 3.70 7.63
N ALA A 29 7.43 4.29 6.67
CA ALA A 29 8.03 5.27 5.75
C ALA A 29 8.50 6.54 6.49
N SER A 30 7.79 6.97 7.54
CA SER A 30 8.22 8.09 8.39
C SER A 30 9.49 7.73 9.17
N VAL A 31 9.56 6.53 9.75
CA VAL A 31 10.76 6.05 10.48
C VAL A 31 11.98 6.02 9.55
N LEU A 32 11.86 5.39 8.38
CA LEU A 32 12.95 5.35 7.39
C LEU A 32 13.32 6.76 6.89
N LYS A 33 12.36 7.67 6.80
CA LYS A 33 12.61 9.06 6.44
C LYS A 33 13.43 9.77 7.50
N HIS A 34 13.10 9.63 8.78
CA HIS A 34 13.88 10.23 9.86
C HIS A 34 15.32 9.72 9.87
N GLU A 35 15.49 8.44 9.58
CA GLU A 35 16.80 7.79 9.57
C GLU A 35 17.66 8.18 8.36
N LEU A 36 17.08 8.27 7.16
CA LEU A 36 17.86 8.38 5.92
C LEU A 36 17.85 9.78 5.30
N LYS A 37 16.95 10.67 5.72
CA LYS A 37 16.92 12.04 5.22
C LYS A 37 18.11 12.82 5.78
N GLY A 38 18.90 13.45 4.92
CA GLY A 38 20.11 14.18 5.33
C GLY A 38 21.32 13.28 5.60
N ASN A 39 21.19 11.96 5.43
CA ASN A 39 22.33 11.06 5.46
C ASN A 39 23.09 11.14 4.12
N GLU A 40 24.36 11.55 4.18
CA GLU A 40 25.18 11.82 3.01
C GLU A 40 25.37 10.57 2.13
N ASP A 41 25.67 9.42 2.73
CA ASP A 41 25.82 8.15 2.01
C ASP A 41 24.55 7.77 1.22
N TRP A 42 23.38 7.94 1.86
CA TRP A 42 22.09 7.67 1.24
C TRP A 42 21.82 8.61 0.05
N GLU A 43 22.09 9.90 0.22
CA GLU A 43 21.90 10.89 -0.84
C GLU A 43 22.86 10.65 -2.02
N ASN A 44 24.11 10.31 -1.73
CA ASN A 44 25.10 9.96 -2.74
C ASN A 44 24.72 8.67 -3.48
N TYR A 45 24.19 7.67 -2.79
CA TYR A 45 23.66 6.46 -3.41
C TYR A 45 22.46 6.74 -4.33
N CYS A 46 21.52 7.58 -3.88
CA CYS A 46 20.39 8.03 -4.70
C CYS A 46 20.85 8.79 -5.96
N LYS A 47 21.80 9.71 -5.83
CA LYS A 47 22.39 10.45 -6.97
C LYS A 47 23.07 9.49 -7.95
N TYR A 48 23.92 8.60 -7.43
CA TYR A 48 24.59 7.57 -8.22
C TYR A 48 23.61 6.72 -9.02
N ALA A 49 22.55 6.21 -8.37
CA ALA A 49 21.54 5.41 -9.05
C ALA A 49 20.76 6.21 -10.11
N ASN A 50 20.42 7.48 -9.87
CA ASN A 50 19.76 8.30 -10.89
C ASN A 50 20.69 8.58 -12.08
N GLN A 51 21.96 8.87 -11.83
CA GLN A 51 22.95 9.07 -12.88
C GLN A 51 23.10 7.80 -13.72
N LYS A 52 23.30 6.64 -13.08
CA LYS A 52 23.45 5.35 -13.79
C LYS A 52 22.21 4.99 -14.60
N ARG A 53 21.02 5.33 -14.09
CA ARG A 53 19.77 5.16 -14.84
C ARG A 53 19.80 5.94 -16.15
N ASN A 54 20.12 7.23 -16.10
CA ASN A 54 20.17 8.10 -17.28
C ASN A 54 21.26 7.65 -18.27
N GLU A 55 22.39 7.16 -17.78
CA GLU A 55 23.50 6.67 -18.61
C GLU A 55 23.17 5.41 -19.42
N ILE A 56 22.31 4.51 -18.90
CA ILE A 56 22.12 3.17 -19.50
C ILE A 56 20.71 2.89 -20.03
N GLN A 57 19.75 3.78 -19.79
CA GLN A 57 18.34 3.56 -20.16
C GLN A 57 18.12 3.33 -21.67
N GLN A 58 19.01 3.83 -22.52
CA GLN A 58 18.96 3.69 -23.98
C GLN A 58 20.15 2.87 -24.52
N THR A 59 20.68 1.94 -23.73
CA THR A 59 21.82 1.09 -24.12
C THR A 59 21.51 -0.40 -23.90
N LYS A 60 22.40 -1.28 -24.38
CA LYS A 60 22.30 -2.74 -24.14
C LYS A 60 22.34 -3.12 -22.65
N LEU A 61 22.82 -2.22 -21.79
CA LEU A 61 22.88 -2.41 -20.34
C LEU A 61 21.57 -2.03 -19.61
N ALA A 62 20.56 -1.52 -20.33
CA ALA A 62 19.26 -1.13 -19.78
C ALA A 62 18.60 -2.18 -18.87
N PRO A 63 18.74 -3.51 -19.07
CA PRO A 63 18.17 -4.50 -18.14
C PRO A 63 18.75 -4.45 -16.72
N ALA A 64 19.95 -3.88 -16.53
CA ALA A 64 20.57 -3.69 -15.21
C ALA A 64 20.19 -2.36 -14.53
N MET A 65 19.32 -1.57 -15.17
CA MET A 65 19.02 -0.20 -14.79
C MET A 65 18.43 -0.09 -13.37
N PRO A 66 18.89 0.90 -12.56
CA PRO A 66 18.27 1.23 -11.28
C PRO A 66 16.78 1.56 -11.41
N PRO A 67 15.94 1.22 -10.43
CA PRO A 67 14.51 1.54 -10.45
C PRO A 67 14.29 3.07 -10.42
N ASN A 68 13.14 3.50 -10.95
CA ASN A 68 12.80 4.92 -10.98
C ASN A 68 12.56 5.45 -9.57
N GLN A 69 13.26 6.52 -9.19
CA GLN A 69 13.14 7.16 -7.89
C GLN A 69 12.03 8.22 -7.93
N LYS A 70 10.81 7.82 -7.56
CA LYS A 70 9.66 8.74 -7.50
C LYS A 70 9.90 9.83 -6.45
N SER A 71 9.57 11.08 -6.77
CA SER A 71 9.63 12.22 -5.85
C SER A 71 8.57 12.11 -4.75
N LYS A 72 7.35 11.68 -5.11
CA LYS A 72 6.26 11.40 -4.16
C LYS A 72 6.40 10.02 -3.53
N ALA A 73 6.10 9.91 -2.23
CA ALA A 73 6.14 8.66 -1.46
C ALA A 73 7.48 7.89 -1.58
N ARG A 74 8.60 8.62 -1.67
CA ARG A 74 9.93 8.04 -1.92
C ARG A 74 10.32 6.98 -0.89
N PHE A 75 10.04 7.25 0.39
CA PHE A 75 10.41 6.36 1.50
C PHE A 75 9.51 5.12 1.61
N MET A 76 8.27 5.17 1.08
CA MET A 76 7.42 3.98 0.96
C MET A 76 7.92 2.99 -0.11
N ASN A 77 8.79 3.42 -1.02
CA ASN A 77 9.28 2.61 -2.13
C ASN A 77 10.79 2.36 -2.08
N ILE A 78 11.42 2.74 -0.97
CA ILE A 78 12.88 2.73 -0.80
C ILE A 78 13.49 1.33 -0.95
N GLY A 79 12.74 0.31 -0.52
CA GLY A 79 13.13 -1.10 -0.64
C GLY A 79 13.40 -1.55 -2.07
N ARG A 80 12.79 -0.92 -3.08
CA ARG A 80 13.06 -1.24 -4.50
C ARG A 80 14.50 -0.91 -4.88
N LEU A 81 14.97 0.27 -4.47
CA LEU A 81 16.32 0.74 -4.78
C LEU A 81 17.38 -0.03 -3.99
N ILE A 82 17.14 -0.30 -2.71
CA ILE A 82 18.02 -1.10 -1.87
C ILE A 82 18.12 -2.54 -2.43
N SER A 83 16.98 -3.16 -2.73
CA SER A 83 16.93 -4.51 -3.28
C SER A 83 17.62 -4.60 -4.65
N TRP A 84 17.49 -3.58 -5.49
CA TRP A 84 18.19 -3.52 -6.77
C TRP A 84 19.71 -3.51 -6.57
N GLY A 85 20.23 -2.62 -5.72
CA GLY A 85 21.68 -2.53 -5.47
C GLY A 85 22.24 -3.82 -4.90
N LYS A 86 21.56 -4.41 -3.91
CA LYS A 86 21.95 -5.70 -3.31
C LYS A 86 21.96 -6.85 -4.33
N LYS A 87 20.90 -6.96 -5.15
CA LYS A 87 20.82 -8.00 -6.20
C LYS A 87 21.89 -7.80 -7.26
N LEU A 88 22.12 -6.57 -7.70
CA LEU A 88 23.14 -6.26 -8.70
C LEU A 88 24.54 -6.57 -8.17
N LEU A 89 24.88 -6.17 -6.94
CA LEU A 89 26.15 -6.55 -6.30
C LEU A 89 26.33 -8.07 -6.24
N SER A 90 25.29 -8.81 -5.82
CA SER A 90 25.34 -10.28 -5.81
C SER A 90 25.54 -10.87 -7.20
N PHE A 91 24.92 -10.27 -8.22
CA PHE A 91 25.06 -10.68 -9.61
C PHE A 91 26.47 -10.43 -10.17
N LEU A 92 27.07 -9.27 -9.86
CA LEU A 92 28.41 -8.90 -10.32
C LEU A 92 29.52 -9.76 -9.71
N LYS A 93 29.31 -10.27 -8.48
CA LYS A 93 30.22 -11.19 -7.79
C LYS A 93 30.22 -12.61 -8.35
N ARG A 94 29.12 -13.06 -8.95
CA ARG A 94 29.01 -14.42 -9.50
C ARG A 94 29.78 -14.53 -10.82
N PRO A 95 30.30 -15.72 -11.17
CA PRO A 95 30.88 -15.95 -12.48
C PRO A 95 29.81 -15.82 -13.57
N LYS A 96 30.24 -15.41 -14.78
CA LYS A 96 29.36 -15.28 -15.95
C LYS A 96 28.66 -16.61 -16.23
N LYS A 97 27.32 -16.61 -16.26
CA LYS A 97 26.55 -17.74 -16.78
C LYS A 97 26.39 -17.60 -18.29
N LYS A 98 26.54 -18.70 -19.03
CA LYS A 98 26.36 -18.75 -20.49
C LYS A 98 24.96 -18.29 -20.94
N SER A 99 23.96 -18.35 -20.06
CA SER A 99 22.57 -17.99 -20.35
C SER A 99 22.26 -16.48 -20.30
N ILE A 100 23.26 -15.62 -20.08
CA ILE A 100 23.06 -14.17 -19.98
C ILE A 100 23.71 -13.52 -21.19
N GLU A 101 22.89 -12.93 -22.05
CA GLU A 101 23.34 -12.22 -23.26
C GLU A 101 24.07 -10.90 -22.96
N ILE A 102 23.85 -10.34 -21.78
CA ILE A 102 24.47 -9.07 -21.37
C ILE A 102 25.95 -9.30 -21.04
N ASP A 103 26.79 -8.37 -21.50
CA ASP A 103 28.21 -8.37 -21.18
C ASP A 103 28.44 -8.13 -19.67
N HIS A 104 28.80 -9.21 -18.98
CA HIS A 104 29.04 -9.22 -17.54
C HIS A 104 30.23 -8.35 -17.14
N GLU A 105 31.26 -8.26 -17.99
CA GLU A 105 32.46 -7.48 -17.70
C GLU A 105 32.20 -5.99 -17.93
N GLU A 106 31.48 -5.65 -19.01
CA GLU A 106 31.00 -4.27 -19.23
C GLU A 106 30.15 -3.78 -18.06
N LEU A 107 29.24 -4.62 -17.54
CA LEU A 107 28.46 -4.31 -16.33
C LEU A 107 29.34 -4.10 -15.10
N ARG A 108 30.35 -4.94 -14.87
CA ARG A 108 31.28 -4.80 -13.74
C ARG A 108 32.03 -3.48 -13.79
N ILE A 109 32.53 -3.10 -14.97
CA ILE A 109 33.20 -1.82 -15.17
C ILE A 109 32.21 -0.67 -14.93
N LYS A 110 31.02 -0.74 -15.54
CA LYS A 110 30.00 0.32 -15.47
C LYS A 110 29.50 0.59 -14.05
N PHE A 111 29.39 -0.47 -13.24
CA PHE A 111 28.89 -0.42 -11.86
C PHE A 111 29.98 -0.61 -10.80
N LYS A 112 31.27 -0.49 -11.14
CA LYS A 112 32.41 -0.68 -10.22
C LYS A 112 32.25 0.12 -8.93
N GLU A 113 31.76 1.36 -9.03
CA GLU A 113 31.56 2.26 -7.90
C GLU A 113 30.43 1.85 -6.96
N LEU A 114 29.49 0.99 -7.41
CA LEU A 114 28.43 0.46 -6.55
C LEU A 114 29.01 -0.30 -5.34
N LYS A 115 30.21 -0.88 -5.50
CA LYS A 115 30.92 -1.57 -4.42
C LYS A 115 31.22 -0.66 -3.22
N LYS A 116 31.38 0.66 -3.44
CA LYS A 116 31.57 1.65 -2.35
C LYS A 116 30.37 1.69 -1.40
N PHE A 117 29.18 1.38 -1.90
CA PHE A 117 27.93 1.38 -1.13
C PHE A 117 27.58 0.00 -0.55
N GLU A 118 28.40 -1.05 -0.76
CA GLU A 118 28.03 -2.43 -0.43
C GLU A 118 27.64 -2.60 1.05
N THR A 119 28.50 -2.16 1.97
CA THR A 119 28.24 -2.22 3.42
C THR A 119 26.99 -1.41 3.78
N LYS A 120 26.84 -0.21 3.21
CA LYS A 120 25.68 0.66 3.46
C LYS A 120 24.38 0.09 2.93
N ILE A 121 24.41 -0.57 1.78
CA ILE A 121 23.25 -1.28 1.20
C ILE A 121 22.80 -2.41 2.13
N GLU A 122 23.73 -3.14 2.76
CA GLU A 122 23.38 -4.17 3.74
C GLU A 122 22.77 -3.58 5.01
N GLU A 123 23.35 -2.49 5.55
CA GLU A 123 22.78 -1.73 6.66
C GLU A 123 21.35 -1.25 6.33
N TRP A 124 21.14 -0.57 5.19
CA TRP A 124 19.81 -0.09 4.79
C TRP A 124 18.84 -1.24 4.51
N ASN A 125 19.34 -2.37 3.99
CA ASN A 125 18.52 -3.55 3.78
C ASN A 125 18.02 -4.13 5.11
N GLU A 126 18.83 -4.11 6.17
CA GLU A 126 18.40 -4.48 7.52
C GLU A 126 17.19 -3.62 7.96
N LEU A 127 17.31 -2.29 7.91
CA LEU A 127 16.24 -1.36 8.29
C LEU A 127 14.97 -1.59 7.45
N TYR A 128 15.14 -1.86 6.15
CA TYR A 128 14.04 -2.19 5.26
C TYR A 128 13.39 -3.54 5.59
N GLN A 129 14.15 -4.57 5.99
CA GLN A 129 13.54 -5.85 6.38
C GLN A 129 12.75 -5.72 7.68
N ILE A 130 13.26 -4.97 8.67
CA ILE A 130 12.56 -4.69 9.93
C ILE A 130 11.20 -4.05 9.63
N THR A 131 11.20 -2.93 8.89
CA THR A 131 9.97 -2.23 8.52
C THR A 131 9.00 -3.09 7.70
N LYS A 132 9.51 -3.84 6.72
CA LYS A 132 8.70 -4.76 5.90
C LYS A 132 8.07 -5.88 6.73
N LYS A 133 8.77 -6.41 7.72
CA LYS A 133 8.28 -7.46 8.62
C LYS A 133 7.17 -6.89 9.52
N THR A 134 7.36 -5.71 10.09
CA THR A 134 6.31 -4.98 10.84
C THR A 134 5.07 -4.73 9.98
N GLU A 135 5.23 -4.19 8.77
CA GLU A 135 4.12 -3.98 7.84
C GLU A 135 3.38 -5.29 7.54
N SER A 136 4.12 -6.38 7.28
CA SER A 136 3.51 -7.67 6.97
C SER A 136 2.69 -8.23 8.14
N LEU A 137 3.14 -8.06 9.38
CA LEU A 137 2.41 -8.52 10.56
C LEU A 137 1.09 -7.74 10.69
N VAL A 138 1.17 -6.40 10.71
CA VAL A 138 -0.01 -5.53 10.85
C VAL A 138 -1.00 -5.73 9.69
N ARG A 139 -0.53 -5.90 8.46
CA ARG A 139 -1.38 -6.14 7.28
C ARG A 139 -2.13 -7.46 7.34
N LYS A 140 -1.50 -8.53 7.85
CA LYS A 140 -2.06 -9.88 7.82
C LYS A 140 -2.91 -10.18 9.05
N GLU A 141 -2.47 -9.69 10.21
CA GLU A 141 -3.05 -10.09 11.49
C GLU A 141 -3.83 -8.96 12.16
N GLY A 142 -3.70 -7.73 11.67
CA GLY A 142 -4.23 -6.54 12.31
C GLY A 142 -3.43 -6.13 13.54
N ILE A 143 -3.97 -5.16 14.27
CA ILE A 143 -3.44 -4.69 15.56
C ILE A 143 -4.36 -5.24 16.65
N TYR A 144 -3.79 -5.97 17.61
CA TYR A 144 -4.53 -6.62 18.69
C TYR A 144 -3.66 -6.66 19.96
N LYS A 145 -4.26 -6.86 21.13
CA LYS A 145 -3.51 -6.92 22.41
C LYS A 145 -2.45 -8.03 22.36
N GLY A 146 -1.19 -7.67 22.64
CA GLY A 146 -0.05 -8.60 22.60
C GLY A 146 0.59 -8.79 21.21
N CYS A 147 0.14 -8.09 20.17
CA CYS A 147 0.79 -8.14 18.86
C CYS A 147 2.22 -7.57 18.88
N ALA A 148 2.56 -6.67 19.82
CA ALA A 148 3.91 -6.14 19.98
C ALA A 148 4.92 -7.20 20.44
N SER A 149 4.56 -8.07 21.41
CA SER A 149 5.45 -9.16 21.85
C SER A 149 5.72 -10.18 20.74
N LYS A 150 4.71 -10.43 19.90
CA LYS A 150 4.88 -11.25 18.70
C LYS A 150 5.81 -10.57 17.70
N LEU A 151 5.62 -9.26 17.46
CA LEU A 151 6.49 -8.48 16.59
C LEU A 151 7.94 -8.48 17.09
N GLU A 152 8.17 -8.28 18.38
CA GLU A 152 9.49 -8.33 18.99
C GLU A 152 10.17 -9.67 18.70
N THR A 153 9.46 -10.78 18.91
CA THR A 153 9.96 -12.13 18.61
C THR A 153 10.30 -12.29 17.13
N GLU A 154 9.44 -11.82 16.24
CA GLU A 154 9.62 -11.90 14.78
C GLU A 154 10.74 -11.01 14.23
N LEU A 155 11.15 -9.99 14.98
CA LEU A 155 12.21 -9.06 14.59
C LEU A 155 13.61 -9.48 15.07
N LYS A 156 13.73 -10.38 16.07
CA LYS A 156 15.02 -10.80 16.64
C LYS A 156 16.07 -11.17 15.58
N ASP A 157 15.69 -11.98 14.59
CA ASP A 157 16.60 -12.46 13.55
C ASP A 157 16.95 -11.38 12.50
N GLN A 158 16.21 -10.28 12.46
CA GLN A 158 16.43 -9.19 11.51
C GLN A 158 17.40 -8.13 12.04
N ILE A 159 17.54 -8.02 13.37
CA ILE A 159 18.36 -7.01 14.02
C ILE A 159 19.80 -7.49 14.09
N LYS A 160 20.70 -6.68 13.53
CA LYS A 160 22.15 -6.93 13.43
C LYS A 160 22.97 -5.74 13.89
N THR A 161 22.41 -4.54 13.83
CA THR A 161 23.07 -3.30 14.20
C THR A 161 22.31 -2.57 15.29
N GLU A 162 23.00 -1.72 16.05
CA GLU A 162 22.35 -0.81 17.02
C GLU A 162 21.29 0.06 16.36
N ARG A 163 21.54 0.46 15.11
CA ARG A 163 20.58 1.22 14.31
C ARG A 163 19.31 0.42 14.01
N GLY A 164 19.46 -0.85 13.64
CA GLY A 164 18.34 -1.78 13.50
C GLY A 164 17.56 -1.93 14.79
N GLN A 165 18.25 -2.07 15.93
CA GLN A 165 17.61 -2.17 17.25
C GLN A 165 16.78 -0.92 17.59
N ARG A 166 17.31 0.29 17.32
CA ARG A 166 16.55 1.53 17.57
C ARG A 166 15.26 1.61 16.75
N ILE A 167 15.32 1.28 15.46
CA ILE A 167 14.13 1.25 14.60
C ILE A 167 13.15 0.18 15.04
N ALA A 168 13.64 -1.02 15.40
CA ALA A 168 12.79 -2.09 15.89
C ALA A 168 12.05 -1.65 17.16
N ASN A 169 12.74 -1.03 18.12
CA ASN A 169 12.12 -0.53 19.35
C ASN A 169 11.05 0.52 19.05
N GLU A 170 11.32 1.50 18.18
CA GLU A 170 10.32 2.53 17.81
C GLU A 170 9.07 1.91 17.18
N LEU A 171 9.23 0.87 16.34
CA LEU A 171 8.11 0.20 15.69
C LEU A 171 7.34 -0.71 16.66
N ILE A 172 8.03 -1.40 17.56
CA ILE A 172 7.40 -2.20 18.62
C ILE A 172 6.60 -1.30 19.55
N GLU A 173 7.18 -0.20 20.01
CA GLU A 173 6.49 0.79 20.84
C GLU A 173 5.27 1.37 20.13
N PHE A 174 5.41 1.72 18.85
CA PHE A 174 4.27 2.18 18.05
C PHE A 174 3.13 1.14 17.99
N VAL A 175 3.47 -0.13 17.71
CA VAL A 175 2.47 -1.20 17.63
C VAL A 175 1.83 -1.45 19.00
N GLU A 176 2.60 -1.39 20.08
CA GLU A 176 2.09 -1.50 21.44
C GLU A 176 1.07 -0.38 21.73
N GLN A 177 1.42 0.88 21.44
CA GLN A 177 0.53 2.03 21.65
C GLN A 177 -0.76 1.95 20.83
N GLU A 178 -0.67 1.53 19.56
CA GLU A 178 -1.88 1.32 18.75
C GLU A 178 -2.71 0.13 19.25
N SER A 179 -2.09 -0.89 19.85
CA SER A 179 -2.79 -2.06 20.38
C SER A 179 -3.63 -1.77 21.62
N LEU A 180 -3.28 -0.74 22.39
CA LEU A 180 -4.07 -0.29 23.55
C LEU A 180 -5.48 0.17 23.18
N LYS A 181 -5.70 0.54 21.91
CA LYS A 181 -7.01 0.93 21.39
C LYS A 181 -7.92 -0.27 21.15
N ALA A 182 -7.35 -1.48 21.02
CA ALA A 182 -8.14 -2.69 20.75
C ALA A 182 -8.84 -3.16 22.03
N LYS A 183 -10.13 -3.48 21.93
CA LYS A 183 -10.85 -4.21 22.97
C LYS A 183 -10.38 -5.66 23.04
N ASP A 184 -10.80 -6.37 24.08
CA ASP A 184 -10.52 -7.79 24.20
C ASP A 184 -11.12 -8.56 23.02
N ASN A 185 -10.31 -9.43 22.42
CA ASN A 185 -10.63 -10.19 21.20
C ASN A 185 -10.93 -9.35 19.94
N GLU A 186 -10.59 -8.06 19.94
CA GLU A 186 -10.70 -7.18 18.77
C GLU A 186 -9.40 -7.18 17.95
N LYS A 187 -9.55 -7.07 16.62
CA LYS A 187 -8.43 -6.87 15.69
C LYS A 187 -8.70 -5.62 14.86
N LEU A 188 -7.86 -4.61 15.04
CA LEU A 188 -7.97 -3.32 14.37
C LEU A 188 -7.23 -3.34 13.03
N LEU A 189 -7.77 -2.64 12.04
CA LEU A 189 -7.18 -2.54 10.71
C LEU A 189 -6.06 -1.50 10.72
N GLY A 190 -4.80 -1.95 10.73
CA GLY A 190 -3.63 -1.07 10.73
C GLY A 190 -3.10 -0.68 9.35
N SER A 191 -3.78 -1.04 8.26
CA SER A 191 -3.38 -0.69 6.89
C SER A 191 -4.58 -0.33 6.02
N SER A 192 -4.49 0.82 5.36
CA SER A 192 -5.45 1.28 4.34
C SER A 192 -5.49 0.37 3.12
N GLU A 193 -4.43 -0.39 2.84
CA GLU A 193 -4.37 -1.30 1.68
C GLU A 193 -5.49 -2.35 1.71
N ILE A 194 -6.01 -2.71 2.89
CA ILE A 194 -7.15 -3.62 3.03
C ILE A 194 -8.40 -2.98 2.42
N ILE A 195 -8.67 -1.73 2.79
CA ILE A 195 -9.82 -0.96 2.29
C ILE A 195 -9.62 -0.61 0.80
N GLU A 196 -8.40 -0.25 0.39
CA GLU A 196 -8.05 -0.01 -1.02
C GLU A 196 -8.26 -1.28 -1.87
N SER A 197 -7.95 -2.46 -1.34
CA SER A 197 -8.19 -3.74 -2.01
C SER A 197 -9.69 -4.01 -2.19
N VAL A 198 -10.49 -3.76 -1.16
CA VAL A 198 -11.96 -3.87 -1.22
C VAL A 198 -12.53 -2.94 -2.28
N PHE A 199 -12.12 -1.66 -2.28
CA PHE A 199 -12.55 -0.71 -3.31
C PHE A 199 -12.03 -1.08 -4.70
N GLY A 200 -10.81 -1.61 -4.82
CA GLY A 200 -10.29 -2.12 -6.09
C GLY A 200 -11.15 -3.24 -6.65
N LYS A 201 -11.64 -4.15 -5.80
CA LYS A 201 -12.57 -5.20 -6.19
C LYS A 201 -13.95 -4.64 -6.57
N LEU A 202 -14.47 -3.66 -5.82
CA LEU A 202 -15.72 -2.97 -6.19
C LEU A 202 -15.61 -2.33 -7.58
N LYS A 203 -14.54 -1.57 -7.84
CA LYS A 203 -14.30 -0.95 -9.14
C LYS A 203 -14.27 -1.95 -10.28
N ARG A 204 -13.69 -3.13 -10.05
CA ARG A 204 -13.71 -4.23 -11.02
C ARG A 204 -15.13 -4.76 -11.28
N ILE A 205 -15.99 -4.81 -10.27
CA ILE A 205 -17.40 -5.21 -10.42
C ILE A 205 -18.21 -4.12 -11.13
N GLU A 206 -17.96 -2.85 -10.82
CA GLU A 206 -18.64 -1.71 -11.44
C GLU A 206 -18.24 -1.49 -12.90
N GLY A 207 -17.04 -1.93 -13.31
CA GLY A 207 -16.56 -1.82 -14.68
C GLY A 207 -16.57 -0.37 -15.16
N ASP A 208 -17.20 -0.11 -16.31
CA ASP A 208 -17.29 1.23 -16.90
C ASP A 208 -18.11 2.25 -16.07
N GLN A 209 -18.86 1.79 -15.06
CA GLN A 209 -19.69 2.66 -14.20
C GLN A 209 -18.91 3.35 -13.07
N ASP A 210 -17.67 2.92 -12.77
CA ASP A 210 -16.80 3.45 -11.69
C ASP A 210 -16.61 4.99 -11.76
N LYS A 211 -16.75 5.59 -12.95
CA LYS A 211 -16.52 7.03 -13.17
C LYS A 211 -17.72 7.93 -12.85
N SER A 212 -18.88 7.39 -12.48
CA SER A 212 -20.15 8.12 -12.50
C SER A 212 -20.93 8.15 -11.17
N GLY A 213 -20.28 7.75 -10.07
CA GLY A 213 -20.84 7.70 -8.71
C GLY A 213 -21.10 6.26 -8.23
N PHE A 214 -21.52 6.12 -6.97
CA PHE A 214 -21.86 4.81 -6.42
C PHE A 214 -23.18 4.29 -7.00
N THR A 215 -23.17 3.03 -7.41
CA THR A 215 -24.39 2.29 -7.80
C THR A 215 -24.84 1.38 -6.67
N GLY A 216 -25.97 0.67 -6.84
CA GLY A 216 -26.38 -0.39 -5.91
C GLY A 216 -25.31 -1.46 -5.69
N ASN A 217 -24.31 -1.56 -6.59
CA ASN A 217 -23.16 -2.44 -6.42
C ASN A 217 -22.33 -2.11 -5.18
N VAL A 218 -22.44 -0.92 -4.57
CA VAL A 218 -21.77 -0.63 -3.29
C VAL A 218 -22.16 -1.63 -2.19
N LEU A 219 -23.39 -2.17 -2.24
CA LEU A 219 -23.86 -3.20 -1.32
C LEU A 219 -23.12 -4.54 -1.48
N SER A 220 -22.49 -4.77 -2.64
CA SER A 220 -21.63 -5.94 -2.84
C SER A 220 -20.40 -5.92 -1.94
N ILE A 221 -19.95 -4.75 -1.43
CA ILE A 221 -18.86 -4.68 -0.44
C ILE A 221 -19.17 -5.57 0.76
N CYS A 222 -20.39 -5.51 1.29
CA CYS A 222 -20.81 -6.33 2.44
C CYS A 222 -20.71 -7.83 2.11
N ALA A 223 -21.09 -8.23 0.90
CA ALA A 223 -20.93 -9.61 0.43
C ALA A 223 -19.46 -10.02 0.27
N MET A 224 -18.57 -9.10 -0.13
CA MET A 224 -17.15 -9.39 -0.34
C MET A 224 -16.39 -9.68 0.95
N VAL A 225 -16.80 -9.07 2.07
CA VAL A 225 -16.11 -9.16 3.36
C VAL A 225 -16.82 -10.07 4.36
N SER A 226 -18.06 -10.48 4.07
CA SER A 226 -18.81 -11.39 4.93
C SER A 226 -18.51 -12.86 4.61
N LYS A 227 -18.68 -13.71 5.63
CA LYS A 227 -18.63 -15.16 5.44
C LYS A 227 -19.87 -15.59 4.66
N THR A 228 -19.69 -15.91 3.38
CA THR A 228 -20.78 -16.34 2.51
C THR A 228 -21.05 -17.83 2.77
N THR A 229 -22.06 -18.14 3.59
CA THR A 229 -22.56 -19.51 3.79
C THR A 229 -23.95 -19.66 3.18
N THR A 230 -24.36 -20.90 2.90
CA THR A 230 -25.71 -21.21 2.37
C THR A 230 -26.80 -20.65 3.28
N GLU A 231 -26.64 -20.76 4.59
CA GLU A 231 -27.57 -20.24 5.60
C GLU A 231 -27.65 -18.72 5.56
N THR A 232 -26.50 -18.06 5.39
CA THR A 232 -26.43 -16.60 5.31
C THR A 232 -27.12 -16.08 4.04
N ILE A 233 -26.92 -16.75 2.90
CA ILE A 233 -27.59 -16.42 1.64
C ILE A 233 -29.10 -16.62 1.78
N LYS A 234 -29.53 -17.79 2.28
CA LYS A 234 -30.94 -18.11 2.49
C LYS A 234 -31.62 -17.07 3.37
N LYS A 235 -31.03 -16.78 4.54
CA LYS A 235 -31.54 -15.77 5.46
C LYS A 235 -31.63 -14.39 4.81
N ALA A 236 -30.63 -13.97 4.04
CA ALA A 236 -30.66 -12.69 3.35
C ALA A 236 -31.82 -12.60 2.33
N MET A 237 -32.02 -13.66 1.53
CA MET A 237 -33.10 -13.73 0.54
C MET A 237 -34.49 -13.77 1.18
N GLU A 238 -34.63 -14.41 2.35
CA GLU A 238 -35.90 -14.48 3.10
C GLU A 238 -36.21 -13.18 3.85
N THR A 239 -35.18 -12.41 4.25
CA THR A 239 -35.36 -11.22 5.10
C THR A 239 -35.62 -9.96 4.29
N ILE A 240 -34.92 -9.75 3.17
CA ILE A 240 -34.94 -8.48 2.43
C ILE A 240 -35.46 -8.72 1.00
N PRO A 241 -36.72 -8.32 0.69
CA PRO A 241 -37.22 -8.37 -0.67
C PRO A 241 -36.46 -7.41 -1.60
N THR A 242 -36.30 -7.80 -2.87
CA THR A 242 -35.61 -6.97 -3.89
C THR A 242 -36.22 -5.57 -4.03
N LYS A 243 -37.54 -5.42 -3.84
CA LYS A 243 -38.22 -4.13 -3.91
C LYS A 243 -37.74 -3.15 -2.82
N GLU A 244 -37.56 -3.64 -1.59
CA GLU A 244 -37.03 -2.85 -0.47
C GLU A 244 -35.58 -2.45 -0.73
N LEU A 245 -34.78 -3.36 -1.29
CA LEU A 245 -33.40 -3.08 -1.68
C LEU A 245 -33.30 -1.95 -2.73
N GLN A 246 -34.17 -1.98 -3.74
CA GLN A 246 -34.24 -0.93 -4.77
C GLN A 246 -34.69 0.40 -4.20
N LYS A 247 -35.68 0.40 -3.30
CA LYS A 247 -36.14 1.59 -2.58
C LYS A 247 -35.00 2.21 -1.77
N TRP A 248 -34.29 1.40 -0.98
CA TRP A 248 -33.13 1.86 -0.21
C TRP A 248 -32.05 2.49 -1.11
N CYS A 249 -31.73 1.85 -2.26
CA CYS A 249 -30.78 2.41 -3.22
C CYS A 249 -31.22 3.79 -3.71
N LYS A 250 -32.50 3.96 -4.05
CA LYS A 250 -33.04 5.24 -4.53
C LYS A 250 -32.97 6.33 -3.46
N GLU A 251 -33.28 6.00 -2.21
CA GLU A 251 -33.30 6.95 -1.09
C GLU A 251 -31.90 7.38 -0.63
N ASN A 252 -30.92 6.45 -0.63
CA ASN A 252 -29.59 6.70 -0.04
C ASN A 252 -28.52 7.05 -1.08
N LEU A 253 -28.58 6.47 -2.27
CA LEU A 253 -27.59 6.71 -3.33
C LEU A 253 -28.09 7.74 -4.35
N GLY A 254 -29.41 7.87 -4.48
CA GLY A 254 -30.04 8.71 -5.51
C GLY A 254 -29.87 8.15 -6.92
N GLU A 255 -30.15 8.98 -7.92
CA GLU A 255 -29.96 8.60 -9.32
C GLU A 255 -28.51 8.77 -9.76
N SER A 256 -27.98 7.75 -10.44
CA SER A 256 -26.64 7.80 -11.03
C SER A 256 -26.52 8.89 -12.10
N ILE A 257 -25.31 9.40 -12.30
CA ILE A 257 -25.04 10.41 -13.34
C ILE A 257 -25.40 9.86 -14.73
N GLN A 258 -25.19 8.57 -14.98
CA GLN A 258 -25.57 7.93 -16.24
C GLN A 258 -27.10 7.92 -16.45
N CYS A 259 -27.89 7.62 -15.41
CA CYS A 259 -29.35 7.71 -15.49
C CYS A 259 -29.82 9.13 -15.77
N LYS A 260 -29.21 10.13 -15.10
CA LYS A 260 -29.51 11.55 -15.36
C LYS A 260 -29.14 11.95 -16.80
N ARG A 261 -27.97 11.55 -17.29
CA ARG A 261 -27.54 11.80 -18.68
C ARG A 261 -28.49 11.15 -19.68
N ASN A 262 -28.86 9.88 -19.48
CA ASN A 262 -29.78 9.19 -20.37
C ASN A 262 -31.15 9.88 -20.40
N ARG A 263 -31.67 10.33 -19.25
CA ARG A 263 -32.94 11.06 -19.19
C ARG A 263 -32.88 12.37 -19.99
N ILE A 264 -31.80 13.15 -19.83
CA ILE A 264 -31.59 14.39 -20.59
C ILE A 264 -31.49 14.10 -22.10
N LEU A 265 -30.73 13.08 -22.48
CA LEU A 265 -30.55 12.74 -23.90
C LEU A 265 -31.84 12.17 -24.52
N GLN A 266 -32.61 11.38 -23.77
CA GLN A 266 -33.90 10.86 -24.20
C GLN A 266 -34.96 11.96 -24.32
N SER A 267 -35.00 12.95 -23.42
CA SER A 267 -35.92 14.08 -23.56
C SER A 267 -35.63 14.88 -24.83
N CYS A 268 -34.36 15.10 -25.18
CA CYS A 268 -33.99 15.75 -26.44
C CYS A 268 -34.36 14.93 -27.69
N ALA A 269 -34.25 13.60 -27.63
CA ALA A 269 -34.63 12.72 -28.74
C ALA A 269 -36.15 12.65 -28.93
N SER A 270 -36.92 12.74 -27.84
CA SER A 270 -38.39 12.75 -27.86
C SER A 270 -38.91 14.03 -28.53
N GLU A 271 -38.33 15.17 -28.20
CA GLU A 271 -38.66 16.48 -28.80
C GLU A 271 -38.30 16.58 -30.29
N ALA A 272 -37.32 15.82 -30.76
CA ALA A 272 -36.92 15.78 -32.17
C ALA A 272 -37.89 14.96 -33.04
N ILE A 273 -38.58 13.97 -32.46
CA ILE A 273 -39.56 13.12 -33.16
C ILE A 273 -40.93 13.81 -33.24
N GLU A 274 -41.31 14.61 -32.23
CA GLU A 274 -42.55 15.41 -32.27
C GLU A 274 -42.49 16.62 -33.23
N LYS A 275 -41.29 16.99 -33.70
CA LYS A 275 -41.06 18.12 -34.62
C LYS A 275 -40.78 17.69 -36.07
N SER A 276 -40.83 16.40 -36.38
CA SER A 276 -40.67 15.84 -37.73
C SER A 276 -41.99 15.28 -38.25
#